data_AF-A0A1V6TWN0-F1
#
_entry.id   AF-A0A1V6TWN0-F1
#
_cell.length_a   1.000
_cell.length_b   1.000
_cell.length_c   1.000
_cell.angle_alpha   90.00
_cell.angle_beta   90.00
_cell.angle_gamma   90.00
#
_symmetry.space_group_name_H-M   'P 1'
#
loop_
_entity.id
_entity.type
_entity.pdbx_description
1 polymer ?
#
loop_
_entity_poly.entity_id
_entity_poly.type
_entity_poly.pdbx_seq_one_letter_code
_entity_poly.pdbx_strand_id
1 'polypeptide(L)'
;MSNNGNFQYTCVPAIKWVIRNLHNDNVEADGLATWNAILNLRFPSTQGFLIRPYMHCALRGYPGWFELQISHLKDGLQNPVLVLYYQRADRQDDDQWETGQRELQLYLAFRYRNLADNAAPIYGILAIGAKLKIFQYDNPSRSIEHFVPPWDLERHDEQVWNMLRKISRNHTGGGGCEARGVKTESGRQGNDGSQNVSGTLAGVDAGSQRL
;
A
#
# COMPACT_ATOMS: atom_id res chain seq x y z
N MET A 1 -10.06 7.19 30.69
CA MET A 1 -9.57 5.87 30.22
C MET A 1 -10.54 5.39 29.16
N SER A 2 -10.16 5.47 27.89
CA SER A 2 -11.03 5.09 26.77
C SER A 2 -10.39 3.91 26.04
N ASN A 3 -11.14 2.81 25.96
CA ASN A 3 -10.76 1.56 25.32
C ASN A 3 -10.50 1.77 23.82
N ASN A 4 -9.23 1.77 23.44
CA ASN A 4 -8.81 1.55 22.05
C ASN A 4 -9.00 0.06 21.73
N GLY A 5 -10.21 -0.28 21.31
CA GLY A 5 -10.61 -1.62 20.90
C GLY A 5 -9.79 -2.11 19.70
N ASN A 6 -8.89 -3.05 19.99
CA ASN A 6 -8.15 -3.90 19.08
C ASN A 6 -9.02 -4.47 17.92
N PHE A 7 -8.90 -3.90 16.71
CA PHE A 7 -9.33 -4.55 15.47
C PHE A 7 -8.29 -5.56 14.93
N GLN A 8 -7.38 -6.02 15.78
CA GLN A 8 -6.19 -6.78 15.34
C GLN A 8 -6.35 -8.30 15.39
N TYR A 9 -7.39 -8.83 16.07
CA TYR A 9 -7.50 -10.25 16.42
C TYR A 9 -8.65 -11.02 15.75
N THR A 10 -9.65 -10.35 15.17
CA THR A 10 -10.82 -11.04 14.57
C THR A 10 -10.60 -11.50 13.12
N CYS A 11 -9.66 -10.89 12.39
CA CYS A 11 -9.43 -11.21 10.99
C CYS A 11 -8.54 -12.44 10.76
N VAL A 12 -7.58 -12.73 11.65
CA VAL A 12 -6.61 -13.84 11.44
C VAL A 12 -7.27 -15.22 11.52
N PRO A 13 -8.18 -15.52 12.47
CA PRO A 13 -8.88 -16.81 12.50
C PRO A 13 -9.81 -17.03 11.30
N ALA A 14 -10.52 -15.98 10.86
CA ALA A 14 -11.38 -16.05 9.68
C ALA A 14 -10.54 -16.30 8.41
N ILE A 15 -9.42 -15.59 8.24
CA ILE A 15 -8.48 -15.82 7.14
C ILE A 15 -7.92 -17.25 7.20
N LYS A 16 -7.51 -17.73 8.38
CA LYS A 16 -7.05 -19.12 8.56
C LYS A 16 -8.11 -20.14 8.18
N TRP A 17 -9.37 -19.87 8.51
CA TRP A 17 -10.48 -20.73 8.10
C TRP A 17 -10.69 -20.70 6.58
N VAL A 18 -10.68 -19.52 5.95
CA VAL A 18 -10.85 -19.41 4.49
C VAL A 18 -9.65 -20.05 3.74
N ILE A 19 -8.42 -19.86 4.21
CA ILE A 19 -7.22 -20.49 3.63
C ILE A 19 -7.30 -22.03 3.72
N ARG A 20 -7.77 -22.59 4.84
CA ARG A 20 -7.93 -24.05 4.95
C ARG A 20 -8.98 -24.60 3.98
N ASN A 21 -9.95 -23.80 3.57
CA ASN A 21 -10.97 -24.22 2.61
C ASN A 21 -10.51 -24.03 1.15
N LEU A 22 -9.60 -23.09 0.86
CA LEU A 22 -8.95 -22.96 -0.46
C LEU A 22 -8.31 -24.26 -0.95
N HIS A 23 -7.81 -25.10 -0.05
CA HIS A 23 -7.18 -26.38 -0.39
C HIS A 23 -8.21 -27.43 -0.88
N ASN A 24 -9.49 -27.26 -0.53
CA ASN A 24 -10.54 -28.26 -0.78
C ASN A 24 -11.46 -27.89 -1.95
N ASP A 25 -11.44 -26.63 -2.40
CA ASP A 25 -12.36 -26.14 -3.42
C ASP A 25 -11.76 -26.24 -4.83
N ASN A 26 -12.33 -27.14 -5.65
CA ASN A 26 -11.95 -27.33 -7.06
C ASN A 26 -12.56 -26.25 -8.00
N VAL A 27 -13.13 -25.18 -7.43
CA VAL A 27 -13.80 -24.12 -8.17
C VAL A 27 -12.96 -22.85 -8.09
N GLU A 28 -12.49 -22.41 -9.24
CA GLU A 28 -11.63 -21.23 -9.38
C GLU A 28 -12.28 -19.96 -8.84
N ALA A 29 -13.60 -19.82 -8.97
CA ALA A 29 -14.35 -18.71 -8.40
C ALA A 29 -14.20 -18.60 -6.88
N ASP A 30 -14.16 -19.73 -6.15
CA ASP A 30 -14.00 -19.76 -4.68
C ASP A 30 -12.56 -19.38 -4.29
N GLY A 31 -11.61 -19.85 -5.10
CA GLY A 31 -10.23 -19.41 -5.12
C GLY A 31 -10.06 -17.89 -5.18
N LEU A 32 -10.65 -17.30 -6.23
CA LEU A 32 -10.66 -15.85 -6.42
C LEU A 32 -11.39 -15.11 -5.30
N ALA A 33 -12.55 -15.62 -4.85
CA ALA A 33 -13.33 -14.99 -3.80
C ALA A 33 -12.52 -14.90 -2.50
N THR A 34 -11.78 -15.96 -2.18
CA THR A 34 -10.84 -15.96 -1.04
C THR A 34 -9.75 -14.91 -1.20
N TRP A 35 -9.05 -14.90 -2.34
CA TRP A 35 -7.99 -13.93 -2.58
C TRP A 35 -8.52 -12.50 -2.55
N ASN A 36 -9.69 -12.25 -3.14
CA ASN A 36 -10.36 -10.97 -3.06
C ASN A 36 -10.68 -10.57 -1.61
N ALA A 37 -11.15 -11.51 -0.77
CA ALA A 37 -11.39 -11.24 0.65
C ALA A 37 -10.09 -10.91 1.40
N ILE A 38 -9.03 -11.71 1.22
CA ILE A 38 -7.70 -11.46 1.83
C ILE A 38 -7.17 -10.08 1.45
N LEU A 39 -7.27 -9.73 0.16
CA LEU A 39 -6.79 -8.45 -0.35
C LEU A 39 -7.64 -7.27 0.17
N ASN A 40 -8.97 -7.38 0.22
CA ASN A 40 -9.84 -6.32 0.77
C ASN A 40 -9.54 -6.03 2.25
N LEU A 41 -9.09 -7.03 3.03
CA LEU A 41 -8.69 -6.82 4.42
C LEU A 41 -7.37 -6.03 4.56
N ARG A 42 -6.52 -6.06 3.53
CA ARG A 42 -5.20 -5.39 3.52
C ARG A 42 -5.18 -4.10 2.73
N PHE A 43 -6.07 -3.98 1.77
CA PHE A 43 -6.24 -2.86 0.87
C PHE A 43 -7.70 -2.38 0.92
N PRO A 44 -8.15 -1.84 2.06
CA PRO A 44 -9.54 -1.46 2.24
C PRO A 44 -9.90 -0.25 1.38
N SER A 45 -11.09 -0.27 0.78
CA SER A 45 -11.60 0.84 -0.04
C SER A 45 -11.78 2.14 0.73
N THR A 46 -12.00 2.06 2.05
CA THR A 46 -12.04 3.21 2.95
C THR A 46 -10.70 3.97 3.04
N GLN A 47 -9.59 3.35 2.61
CA GLN A 47 -8.27 3.99 2.49
C GLN A 47 -7.91 4.36 1.04
N GLY A 48 -8.88 4.30 0.12
CA GLY A 48 -8.70 4.65 -1.29
C GLY A 48 -8.18 3.51 -2.16
N PHE A 49 -8.12 2.27 -1.66
CA PHE A 49 -7.74 1.13 -2.49
C PHE A 49 -8.90 0.60 -3.31
N LEU A 50 -8.62 0.20 -4.54
CA LEU A 50 -9.60 -0.37 -5.47
C LEU A 50 -9.06 -1.69 -6.00
N ILE A 51 -9.87 -2.75 -5.87
CA ILE A 51 -9.57 -4.09 -6.41
C ILE A 51 -10.47 -4.33 -7.61
N ARG A 52 -9.89 -4.72 -8.74
CA ARG A 52 -10.61 -5.04 -9.97
C ARG A 52 -10.28 -6.46 -10.45
N PRO A 53 -11.29 -7.33 -10.63
CA PRO A 53 -11.07 -8.61 -11.27
C PRO A 53 -10.96 -8.45 -12.78
N TYR A 54 -10.01 -9.17 -13.37
CA TYR A 54 -9.88 -9.35 -14.81
C TYR A 54 -9.69 -10.83 -15.11
N MET A 55 -10.38 -11.32 -16.14
CA MET A 55 -10.16 -12.66 -16.66
C MET A 55 -9.42 -12.55 -17.99
N HIS A 56 -8.21 -13.07 -18.04
CA HIS A 56 -7.46 -13.21 -19.28
C HIS A 56 -7.59 -14.65 -19.79
N CYS A 57 -7.95 -14.81 -21.06
CA CYS A 57 -7.70 -16.07 -21.75
C CYS A 57 -6.20 -16.11 -22.10
N ALA A 58 -5.50 -17.19 -21.76
CA ALA A 58 -4.11 -17.33 -22.19
C ALA A 58 -4.04 -17.29 -23.72
N LEU A 59 -3.03 -16.61 -24.25
CA LEU A 59 -2.66 -16.76 -25.65
C LEU A 59 -2.34 -18.25 -25.87
N ARG A 60 -3.09 -18.93 -26.76
CA ARG A 60 -3.01 -20.37 -27.12
C ARG A 60 -4.00 -21.33 -26.44
N GLY A 61 -5.07 -20.86 -25.80
CA GLY A 61 -6.20 -21.74 -25.44
C GLY A 61 -6.00 -22.63 -24.21
N TYR A 62 -4.94 -22.39 -23.43
CA TYR A 62 -4.83 -22.91 -22.07
C TYR A 62 -5.75 -22.10 -21.13
N PRO A 63 -6.26 -22.70 -20.04
CA PRO A 63 -6.95 -21.93 -19.01
C PRO A 63 -5.99 -20.86 -18.47
N GLY A 64 -6.33 -19.59 -18.71
CA GLY A 64 -5.49 -18.46 -18.35
C GLY A 64 -5.47 -18.19 -16.85
N TRP A 65 -4.52 -17.36 -16.42
CA TRP A 65 -4.48 -16.85 -15.06
C TRP A 65 -5.65 -15.90 -14.82
N PHE A 66 -6.21 -16.01 -13.63
CA PHE A 66 -7.20 -15.06 -13.15
C PHE A 66 -6.47 -13.92 -12.46
N GLU A 67 -6.90 -12.70 -12.73
CA GLU A 67 -6.21 -11.50 -12.27
C GLU A 67 -7.04 -10.72 -11.26
N LEU A 68 -6.43 -10.31 -10.16
CA LEU A 68 -6.92 -9.22 -9.31
C LEU A 68 -5.91 -8.06 -9.35
N GLN A 69 -6.36 -6.92 -9.85
CA GLN A 69 -5.57 -5.68 -9.88
C GLN A 69 -5.93 -4.80 -8.70
N ILE A 70 -4.93 -4.40 -7.91
CA ILE A 70 -5.07 -3.43 -6.85
C ILE A 70 -4.42 -2.12 -7.27
N SER A 71 -5.16 -1.05 -7.03
CA SER A 71 -4.71 0.32 -7.23
C SER A 71 -5.07 1.20 -6.05
N HIS A 72 -4.36 2.30 -5.86
CA HIS A 72 -4.60 3.29 -4.82
C HIS A 72 -4.95 4.63 -5.44
N LEU A 73 -6.13 5.14 -5.12
CA LEU A 73 -6.58 6.46 -5.53
C LEU A 73 -5.96 7.51 -4.61
N LYS A 74 -5.02 8.28 -5.15
CA LYS A 74 -4.33 9.36 -4.43
C LYS A 74 -4.26 10.59 -5.33
N ASP A 75 -4.66 11.74 -4.80
CA ASP A 75 -4.63 13.04 -5.51
C ASP A 75 -5.39 13.01 -6.86
N GLY A 76 -6.49 12.25 -6.92
CA GLY A 76 -7.29 12.06 -8.13
C GLY A 76 -6.66 11.12 -9.18
N LEU A 77 -5.47 10.58 -8.90
CA LEU A 77 -4.76 9.63 -9.76
C LEU A 77 -4.90 8.19 -9.23
N GLN A 78 -5.14 7.26 -10.15
CA GLN A 78 -5.19 5.84 -9.84
C GLN A 78 -3.79 5.23 -10.00
N ASN A 79 -3.08 5.04 -8.88
CA ASN A 79 -1.74 4.49 -8.87
C ASN A 79 -1.78 2.95 -8.79
N PRO A 80 -1.06 2.22 -9.64
CA PRO A 80 -0.96 0.76 -9.51
C PRO A 80 -0.23 0.38 -8.21
N VAL A 81 -0.67 -0.71 -7.58
CA VAL A 81 -0.11 -1.20 -6.32
C VAL A 81 0.38 -2.62 -6.49
N LEU A 82 -0.54 -3.53 -6.84
CA LEU A 82 -0.29 -4.96 -6.82
C LEU A 82 -1.15 -5.64 -7.89
N VAL A 83 -0.58 -6.63 -8.57
CA VAL A 83 -1.30 -7.54 -9.47
C VAL A 83 -1.18 -8.95 -8.92
N LEU A 84 -2.30 -9.63 -8.70
CA LEU A 84 -2.34 -11.05 -8.35
C LEU A 84 -2.73 -11.86 -9.58
N TYR A 85 -1.91 -12.84 -9.94
CA TYR A 85 -2.24 -13.93 -10.85
C TYR A 85 -2.58 -15.17 -10.02
N TYR A 86 -3.77 -15.72 -10.22
CA TYR A 86 -4.27 -16.89 -9.51
C TYR A 86 -4.59 -18.04 -10.46
N GLN A 87 -4.23 -19.25 -10.04
CA GLN A 87 -4.68 -20.52 -10.58
C GLN A 87 -5.09 -21.46 -9.45
N ARG A 88 -6.00 -22.38 -9.77
CA ARG A 88 -6.42 -23.47 -8.88
C ARG A 88 -5.30 -24.49 -8.62
N ALA A 89 -5.36 -25.16 -7.47
CA ALA A 89 -4.29 -26.07 -7.00
C ALA A 89 -4.16 -27.36 -7.83
N ASP A 90 -5.27 -27.92 -8.30
CA ASP A 90 -5.35 -29.14 -9.12
C ASP A 90 -4.78 -28.96 -10.53
N ARG A 91 -4.60 -27.72 -10.98
CA ARG A 91 -3.91 -27.42 -12.24
C ARG A 91 -2.40 -27.41 -12.08
N GLN A 92 -1.84 -27.49 -10.86
CA GLN A 92 -0.40 -27.39 -10.65
C GLN A 92 0.38 -28.40 -11.52
N ASP A 93 1.22 -27.88 -12.41
CA ASP A 93 2.21 -28.62 -13.21
C ASP A 93 3.61 -28.06 -12.94
N ASP A 94 4.66 -28.82 -13.27
CA ASP A 94 6.06 -28.50 -12.90
C ASP A 94 6.50 -27.13 -13.44
N ASP A 95 6.08 -26.79 -14.67
CA ASP A 95 6.49 -25.56 -15.37
C ASP A 95 5.60 -24.33 -15.08
N GLN A 96 4.53 -24.48 -14.29
CA GLN A 96 3.56 -23.39 -14.11
C GLN A 96 4.09 -22.21 -13.33
N TRP A 97 4.98 -22.45 -12.36
CA TRP A 97 5.61 -21.37 -11.62
C TRP A 97 6.50 -20.52 -12.53
N GLU A 98 7.25 -21.15 -13.43
CA GLU A 98 8.13 -20.45 -14.37
C GLU A 98 7.32 -19.73 -15.46
N THR A 99 6.32 -20.42 -16.01
CA THR A 99 5.40 -19.85 -17.01
C THR A 99 4.64 -18.66 -16.43
N GLY A 100 4.04 -18.82 -15.26
CA GLY A 100 3.32 -17.76 -14.58
C GLY A 100 4.20 -16.57 -14.20
N GLN A 101 5.44 -16.82 -13.76
CA GLN A 101 6.40 -15.75 -13.47
C GLN A 101 6.76 -14.98 -14.74
N ARG A 102 7.03 -15.69 -15.85
CA ARG A 102 7.30 -15.07 -17.15
C ARG A 102 6.12 -14.26 -17.66
N GLU A 103 4.91 -14.79 -17.58
CA GLU A 103 3.69 -14.09 -18.01
C GLU A 103 3.42 -12.85 -17.15
N LEU A 104 3.56 -12.96 -15.83
CA LEU A 104 3.43 -11.83 -14.91
C LEU A 104 4.49 -10.75 -15.21
N GLN A 105 5.74 -11.13 -15.43
CA GLN A 105 6.81 -10.18 -15.80
C GLN A 105 6.48 -9.45 -17.10
N LEU A 106 6.08 -10.18 -18.15
CA LEU A 106 5.72 -9.60 -19.45
C LEU A 106 4.51 -8.67 -19.32
N TYR A 107 3.52 -9.05 -18.52
CA TYR A 107 2.35 -8.23 -18.26
C TYR A 107 2.72 -6.92 -17.56
N LEU A 108 3.49 -6.98 -16.46
CA LEU A 108 3.93 -5.80 -15.71
C LEU A 108 4.80 -4.89 -16.60
N ALA A 109 5.73 -5.47 -17.36
CA ALA A 109 6.57 -4.77 -18.31
C ALA A 109 5.74 -4.07 -19.39
N PHE A 110 4.74 -4.74 -19.96
CA PHE A 110 3.89 -4.13 -20.97
C PHE A 110 2.99 -3.04 -20.40
N ARG A 111 2.35 -3.32 -19.25
CA ARG A 111 1.33 -2.45 -18.64
C ARG A 111 1.93 -1.18 -18.05
N TYR A 112 3.12 -1.27 -17.46
CA TYR A 112 3.73 -0.19 -16.68
C TYR A 112 5.00 0.40 -17.30
N ARG A 113 5.32 0.06 -18.56
CA ARG A 113 6.49 0.59 -19.31
C ARG A 113 6.67 2.11 -19.31
N ASN A 114 5.59 2.87 -19.13
CA ASN A 114 5.59 4.33 -19.18
C ASN A 114 5.49 4.98 -17.78
N LEU A 115 5.60 4.18 -16.72
CA LEU A 115 5.59 4.69 -15.36
C LEU A 115 6.89 5.46 -15.09
N ALA A 116 6.79 6.57 -14.36
CA ALA A 116 7.97 7.35 -13.98
C ALA A 116 8.91 6.55 -13.06
N ASP A 117 10.22 6.78 -13.17
CA ASP A 117 11.23 6.07 -12.39
C ASP A 117 11.14 6.32 -10.87
N ASN A 118 10.52 7.44 -10.47
CA ASN A 118 10.27 7.80 -9.08
C ASN A 118 8.88 7.38 -8.56
N ALA A 119 8.13 6.59 -9.34
CA ALA A 119 6.82 6.11 -8.92
C ALA A 119 6.93 5.11 -7.75
N ALA A 120 5.83 4.95 -7.02
CA ALA A 120 5.74 3.93 -5.99
C ALA A 120 5.99 2.52 -6.58
N PRO A 121 6.63 1.61 -5.82
CA PRO A 121 6.92 0.27 -6.31
C PRO A 121 5.62 -0.49 -6.64
N ILE A 122 5.64 -1.25 -7.73
CA ILE A 122 4.53 -2.13 -8.11
C ILE A 122 4.89 -3.55 -7.68
N TYR A 123 3.91 -4.30 -7.21
CA TYR A 123 4.09 -5.68 -6.78
C TYR A 123 3.33 -6.66 -7.68
N GLY A 124 3.81 -7.90 -7.70
CA GLY A 124 3.15 -9.03 -8.33
C GLY A 124 2.98 -10.17 -7.32
N ILE A 125 1.86 -10.87 -7.32
CA ILE A 125 1.69 -12.15 -6.63
C ILE A 125 1.36 -13.19 -7.68
N LEU A 126 2.06 -14.31 -7.64
CA LEU A 126 1.70 -15.51 -8.37
C LEU A 126 1.19 -16.54 -7.37
N ALA A 127 -0.06 -16.98 -7.48
CA ALA A 127 -0.70 -17.87 -6.53
C ALA A 127 -1.26 -19.11 -7.23
N ILE A 128 -0.95 -20.29 -6.69
CA ILE A 128 -1.49 -21.58 -7.12
C ILE A 128 -2.11 -22.23 -5.89
N GLY A 129 -3.44 -22.21 -5.82
CA GLY A 129 -4.18 -22.57 -4.59
C GLY A 129 -3.77 -21.70 -3.41
N ALA A 130 -3.29 -22.32 -2.33
CA ALA A 130 -2.79 -21.66 -1.13
C ALA A 130 -1.29 -21.28 -1.20
N LYS A 131 -0.55 -21.77 -2.20
CA LYS A 131 0.87 -21.42 -2.39
C LYS A 131 0.98 -20.12 -3.17
N LEU A 132 1.98 -19.31 -2.86
CA LEU A 132 2.24 -18.07 -3.58
C LEU A 132 3.73 -17.70 -3.66
N LYS A 133 4.05 -16.83 -4.61
CA LYS A 133 5.29 -16.05 -4.69
C LYS A 133 4.93 -14.58 -4.78
N ILE A 134 5.65 -13.71 -4.08
CA ILE A 134 5.47 -12.26 -4.12
C ILE A 134 6.72 -11.63 -4.71
N PHE A 135 6.51 -10.79 -5.72
CA PHE A 135 7.57 -10.10 -6.42
C PHE A 135 7.41 -8.60 -6.31
N GLN A 136 8.53 -7.89 -6.31
CA GLN A 136 8.54 -6.45 -6.56
C GLN A 136 8.98 -6.23 -8.02
N TYR A 137 8.21 -5.45 -8.76
CA TYR A 137 8.53 -5.07 -10.13
C TYR A 137 9.51 -3.92 -10.14
N ASP A 138 10.61 -4.11 -10.87
CA ASP A 138 11.58 -3.07 -11.16
C ASP A 138 11.35 -2.55 -12.58
N ASN A 139 10.85 -1.31 -12.68
CA ASN A 139 10.46 -0.75 -13.97
C ASN A 139 11.67 -0.46 -14.90
N PRO A 140 12.81 0.07 -14.42
CA PRO A 140 14.00 0.27 -15.25
C PRO A 140 14.52 -1.02 -15.91
N SER A 141 14.66 -2.11 -15.14
CA SER A 141 15.09 -3.40 -15.70
C SER A 141 13.95 -4.23 -16.31
N ARG A 142 12.70 -3.81 -16.12
CA ARG A 142 11.48 -4.55 -16.52
C ARG A 142 11.45 -5.97 -15.99
N SER A 143 11.94 -6.15 -14.77
CA SER A 143 12.13 -7.46 -14.16
C SER A 143 11.36 -7.60 -12.86
N ILE A 144 11.10 -8.84 -12.49
CA ILE A 144 10.60 -9.21 -11.16
C ILE A 144 11.63 -10.09 -10.44
N GLU A 145 12.91 -10.00 -10.83
CA GLU A 145 13.99 -10.93 -10.45
C GLU A 145 14.38 -10.90 -8.96
N HIS A 146 13.66 -10.15 -8.14
CA HIS A 146 13.83 -10.15 -6.71
C HIS A 146 12.49 -10.56 -6.07
N PHE A 147 12.54 -11.69 -5.35
CA PHE A 147 12.10 -11.83 -3.95
C PHE A 147 11.30 -13.12 -3.63
N VAL A 148 11.50 -13.57 -2.38
CA VAL A 148 10.89 -14.65 -1.58
C VAL A 148 10.88 -16.09 -2.15
N PRO A 149 11.30 -17.12 -1.37
CA PRO A 149 10.92 -18.51 -1.69
C PRO A 149 9.39 -18.65 -1.79
N PRO A 150 8.87 -19.64 -2.53
CA PRO A 150 7.43 -19.90 -2.54
C PRO A 150 6.93 -20.08 -1.11
N TRP A 151 6.01 -19.21 -0.69
CA TRP A 151 5.35 -19.27 0.59
C TRP A 151 4.05 -20.04 0.44
N ASP A 152 3.78 -20.86 1.44
CA ASP A 152 2.50 -21.48 1.65
C ASP A 152 1.68 -20.61 2.62
N LEU A 153 0.49 -20.14 2.21
CA LEU A 153 -0.39 -19.32 3.05
C LEU A 153 -0.71 -19.98 4.39
N GLU A 154 -0.78 -21.31 4.46
CA GLU A 154 -1.09 -22.01 5.71
C GLU A 154 0.08 -21.99 6.69
N ARG A 155 1.31 -22.04 6.16
CA ARG A 155 2.55 -22.15 6.94
C ARG A 155 3.24 -20.81 7.16
N HIS A 156 2.95 -19.82 6.32
CA HIS A 156 3.63 -18.53 6.26
C HIS A 156 2.64 -17.36 6.28
N ASP A 157 1.47 -17.55 6.90
CA ASP A 157 0.42 -16.53 7.00
C ASP A 157 0.95 -15.21 7.54
N GLU A 158 1.75 -15.24 8.62
CA GLU A 158 2.35 -14.04 9.21
C GLU A 158 3.30 -13.31 8.26
N GLN A 159 4.15 -14.03 7.52
CA GLN A 159 5.09 -13.47 6.56
C GLN A 159 4.35 -12.80 5.40
N VAL A 160 3.35 -13.48 4.84
CA VAL A 160 2.49 -12.94 3.79
C VAL A 160 1.79 -11.68 4.29
N TRP A 161 1.24 -11.73 5.51
CA TRP A 161 0.54 -10.61 6.12
C TRP A 161 1.42 -9.39 6.36
N ASN A 162 2.64 -9.62 6.84
CA ASN A 162 3.64 -8.58 7.02
C ASN A 162 4.07 -7.97 5.68
N MET A 163 4.19 -8.79 4.63
CA MET A 163 4.50 -8.31 3.29
C MET A 163 3.35 -7.46 2.72
N LEU A 164 2.10 -7.93 2.77
CA LEU A 164 0.94 -7.15 2.30
C LEU A 164 0.80 -5.82 3.07
N ARG A 165 1.11 -5.81 4.37
CA ARG A 165 1.15 -4.58 5.18
C ARG A 165 2.26 -3.63 4.73
N LYS A 166 3.45 -4.16 4.41
CA LYS A 166 4.56 -3.35 3.86
C LYS A 166 4.15 -2.73 2.53
N ILE A 167 3.54 -3.49 1.62
CA ILE A 167 3.03 -3.01 0.34
C ILE A 167 2.06 -1.85 0.57
N SER A 168 1.00 -2.05 1.36
CA SER A 168 0.02 -0.99 1.65
C SER A 168 0.69 0.30 2.16
N ARG A 169 1.64 0.19 3.10
CA ARG A 169 2.36 1.35 3.65
C ARG A 169 3.18 2.12 2.61
N ASN A 170 3.75 1.45 1.62
CA ASN A 170 4.51 2.10 0.56
C ASN A 170 3.64 3.01 -0.32
N HIS A 171 2.33 2.76 -0.38
CA HIS A 171 1.39 3.57 -1.15
C HIS A 171 0.63 4.60 -0.30
N THR A 172 0.45 4.35 1.00
CA THR A 172 -0.19 5.32 1.91
C THR A 172 0.78 6.27 2.61
N GLY A 173 2.08 5.93 2.67
CA GLY A 173 3.09 6.62 3.49
C GLY A 173 3.59 7.98 2.97
N GLY A 174 3.16 8.42 1.79
CA GLY A 174 3.58 9.69 1.19
C GLY A 174 2.72 10.89 1.56
N GLY A 175 2.33 11.02 2.83
CA GLY A 175 1.41 12.05 3.34
C GLY A 175 1.82 12.60 4.70
N GLY A 176 3.12 12.80 4.92
CA GLY A 176 3.56 13.73 5.94
C GLY A 176 3.38 15.13 5.38
N CYS A 177 2.26 15.80 5.71
CA CYS A 177 2.30 17.25 5.75
C CYS A 177 3.47 17.61 6.67
N GLU A 178 4.53 18.20 6.13
CA GLU A 178 5.35 19.09 6.93
C GLU A 178 4.37 20.08 7.54
N ALA A 179 4.11 19.94 8.84
CA ALA A 179 3.58 21.04 9.61
C ALA A 179 4.62 22.15 9.47
N ARG A 180 4.46 23.01 8.46
CA ARG A 180 5.05 24.35 8.47
C ARG A 180 4.65 24.90 9.82
N GLY A 181 5.62 24.95 10.72
CA GLY A 181 5.46 25.56 12.02
C GLY A 181 4.88 26.93 11.80
N VAL A 182 3.60 27.07 12.12
CA VAL A 182 3.00 28.37 12.34
C VAL A 182 3.78 28.92 13.52
N LYS A 183 4.77 29.78 13.24
CA LYS A 183 5.30 30.69 14.24
C LYS A 183 4.12 31.56 14.65
N THR A 184 3.46 31.16 15.72
CA THR A 184 2.55 32.04 16.44
C THR A 184 3.43 33.09 17.11
N GLU A 185 3.69 34.19 16.42
CA GLU A 185 4.06 35.44 17.08
C GLU A 185 2.82 35.90 17.85
N SER A 186 2.71 35.41 19.09
CA SER A 186 1.80 36.01 20.06
C SER A 186 2.46 37.27 20.59
N GLY A 187 2.26 38.38 19.89
CA GLY A 187 2.31 39.69 20.50
C GLY A 187 1.30 39.73 21.65
N ARG A 188 1.76 39.98 22.86
CA ARG A 188 0.91 40.39 23.98
C ARG A 188 1.55 41.59 24.65
N GLN A 189 0.88 42.71 24.49
CA GLN A 189 1.17 44.01 25.06
C GLN A 189 0.20 44.26 26.23
N GLY A 190 0.74 44.77 27.35
CA GLY A 190 0.04 45.41 28.47
C GLY A 190 -0.37 44.50 29.64
N ASN A 191 -0.30 44.91 30.91
CA ASN A 191 0.25 46.10 31.56
C ASN A 191 0.31 45.85 33.10
N ASP A 192 1.07 46.70 33.78
CA ASP A 192 1.04 47.07 35.21
C ASP A 192 1.70 46.19 36.29
N GLY A 193 2.64 46.84 37.00
CA GLY A 193 3.30 46.36 38.20
C GLY A 193 4.42 47.30 38.64
N SER A 194 4.06 48.48 39.13
CA SER A 194 4.88 49.55 39.71
C SER A 194 6.09 49.09 40.51
N GLN A 195 7.28 49.66 40.27
CA GLN A 195 8.22 50.08 41.32
C GLN A 195 8.99 51.34 40.91
N ASN A 196 8.82 52.38 41.72
CA ASN A 196 9.60 53.61 41.78
C ASN A 196 11.08 53.31 42.05
N VAL A 197 12.00 53.92 41.30
CA VAL A 197 13.21 54.54 41.87
C VAL A 197 13.60 55.76 41.03
N SER A 198 13.83 56.86 41.74
CA SER A 198 14.24 58.20 41.34
C SER A 198 15.44 58.32 40.39
N GLY A 199 15.44 59.42 39.62
CA GLY A 199 16.63 60.29 39.60
C GLY A 199 17.06 60.87 38.25
N THR A 200 16.84 62.17 38.12
CA THR A 200 17.74 63.18 37.50
C THR A 200 17.34 63.78 36.15
N LEU A 201 17.48 65.11 36.14
CA LEU A 201 17.00 66.16 35.25
C LEU A 201 17.86 66.41 34.00
N ALA A 202 17.28 67.25 33.12
CA ALA A 202 17.85 68.04 32.02
C ALA A 202 17.90 67.32 30.66
N GLY A 203 17.48 67.91 29.53
CA GLY A 203 16.95 69.24 29.25
C GLY A 203 16.89 69.46 27.73
N VAL A 204 16.00 70.37 27.32
CA VAL A 204 16.12 71.34 26.20
C VAL A 204 15.99 70.88 24.73
N ASP A 205 15.15 71.66 24.03
CA ASP A 205 15.01 71.99 22.60
C ASP A 205 14.59 70.92 21.57
N ALA A 206 13.44 71.04 20.91
CA ALA A 206 12.99 72.06 19.92
C ALA A 206 13.52 71.77 18.51
N GLY A 207 12.60 71.54 17.55
CA GLY A 207 12.98 71.42 16.13
C GLY A 207 11.92 70.79 15.23
N SER A 208 10.98 71.63 14.79
CA SER A 208 10.16 71.49 13.56
C SER A 208 11.06 71.12 12.35
N GLN A 209 10.68 70.29 11.36
CA GLN A 209 9.69 70.59 10.32
C GLN A 209 9.35 69.33 9.46
N ARG A 210 8.15 69.39 8.88
CA ARG A 210 7.67 68.61 7.73
C ARG A 210 8.32 69.11 6.43
N LEU A 211 8.77 68.20 5.56
CA LEU A 211 8.20 67.79 4.25
C LEU A 211 9.26 67.05 3.45
#